data_AF-A0A1L0BAD8-F1
#
_entry.id   AF-A0A1L0BAD8-F1
#
_cell.length_a   1.000
_cell.length_b   1.000
_cell.length_c   1.000
_cell.angle_alpha   90.00
_cell.angle_beta   90.00
_cell.angle_gamma   90.00
#
_symmetry.space_group_name_H-M   'P 1'
#
loop_
_entity.id
_entity.type
_entity.pdbx_description
1 polymer ?
#
loop_
_entity_poly.entity_id
_entity_poly.type
_entity_poly.pdbx_seq_one_letter_code
_entity_poly.pdbx_strand_id
1 'polypeptide(L)'
;MHPRVNELLPLSSNSGTSALLQDIQRFEDDDDEEDPNDERILPQGISMDRYTEFGTADDVNYPQMYTALSYSMLRERSTSLMTQNAPHLQHAQRTHLASMSELDNVYQREAAGKRLRVDEINNDRKRRQLEFEPVASYLEQRWQDGIRLMTDLGIQRAQE
;
A
#
# COMPACT_ATOMS: atom_id res chain seq x y z
N MET A 1 -1.85 39.78 21.59
CA MET A 1 -1.94 38.56 20.76
C MET A 1 -0.60 37.84 20.82
N HIS A 2 -0.58 36.53 21.07
CA HIS A 2 0.67 35.77 21.17
C HIS A 2 1.31 35.63 19.76
N PRO A 3 2.59 35.97 19.57
CA PRO A 3 3.22 36.09 18.25
C PRO A 3 3.39 34.76 17.48
N ARG A 4 3.05 33.62 18.10
CA ARG A 4 3.17 32.28 17.50
C ARG A 4 1.84 31.64 17.04
N VAL A 5 0.75 32.41 17.00
CA VAL A 5 -0.57 31.88 16.60
C VAL A 5 -0.62 31.49 15.10
N ASN A 6 0.31 31.99 14.28
CA ASN A 6 0.38 31.71 12.84
C ASN A 6 1.45 30.67 12.45
N GLU A 7 2.20 30.13 13.42
CA GLU A 7 3.11 29.02 13.17
C GLU A 7 2.28 27.73 13.26
N LEU A 8 1.84 27.21 12.10
CA LEU A 8 1.40 25.82 12.00
C LEU A 8 2.59 24.96 12.43
N LEU A 9 2.60 24.55 13.71
CA LEU A 9 3.55 23.56 14.19
C LEU A 9 3.36 22.33 13.29
N PRO A 10 4.41 21.83 12.63
CA PRO A 10 4.30 20.57 11.93
C PRO A 10 3.81 19.54 12.95
N LEU A 11 2.66 18.91 12.66
CA LEU A 11 2.21 17.76 13.43
C LEU A 11 3.39 16.80 13.45
N SER A 12 3.86 16.48 14.65
CA SER A 12 5.04 15.66 14.89
C SER A 12 5.07 14.50 13.90
N SER A 13 6.05 14.50 13.02
CA SER A 13 6.29 13.42 12.05
C SER A 13 6.82 12.15 12.72
N ASN A 14 6.77 12.06 14.06
CA ASN A 14 6.78 10.76 14.74
C ASN A 14 5.41 10.06 14.54
N SER A 15 5.10 9.76 13.28
CA SER A 15 4.25 8.65 12.88
C SER A 15 5.06 7.34 12.85
N GLY A 16 6.13 7.26 13.65
CA GLY A 16 6.66 6.00 14.14
C GLY A 16 6.01 5.77 15.49
N THR A 17 5.00 4.90 15.52
CA THR A 17 4.45 4.32 16.73
C THR A 17 5.60 4.02 17.71
N SER A 18 5.50 4.49 18.95
CA SER A 18 6.43 4.13 20.03
C SER A 18 6.73 2.62 19.95
N ALA A 19 7.96 2.19 20.20
CA ALA A 19 8.30 0.75 20.20
C ALA A 19 7.31 -0.07 21.06
N LEU A 20 6.82 0.53 22.15
CA LEU A 20 5.76 -0.04 22.99
C LEU A 20 4.43 -0.24 22.24
N LEU A 21 4.02 0.70 21.39
CA LEU A 21 2.80 0.55 20.58
C LEU A 21 2.96 -0.53 19.51
N GLN A 22 4.17 -0.69 18.95
CA GLN A 22 4.46 -1.74 17.97
C GLN A 22 4.46 -3.12 18.64
N ASP A 23 5.01 -3.21 19.85
CA ASP A 23 4.97 -4.43 20.64
C ASP A 23 3.54 -4.79 21.04
N ILE A 24 2.74 -3.81 21.52
CA ILE A 24 1.31 -4.02 21.85
C ILE A 24 0.54 -4.51 20.62
N GLN A 25 0.69 -3.84 19.47
CA GLN A 25 0.00 -4.25 18.24
C GLN A 25 0.41 -5.66 17.81
N ARG A 26 1.69 -6.00 17.92
CA ARG A 26 2.18 -7.33 17.60
C ARG A 26 1.60 -8.41 18.52
N PHE A 27 1.44 -8.12 19.82
CA PHE A 27 0.78 -9.05 20.74
C PHE A 27 -0.71 -9.18 20.44
N GLU A 28 -1.39 -8.10 20.06
CA GLU A 28 -2.81 -8.14 19.66
C GLU A 28 -3.03 -8.91 18.35
N ASP A 29 -2.12 -8.81 17.37
CA ASP A 29 -2.21 -9.53 16.08
C ASP A 29 -1.83 -11.03 16.21
N ASP A 30 -0.98 -11.39 17.19
CA ASP A 30 -0.55 -12.79 17.45
C ASP A 30 -1.63 -13.61 18.22
N ASP A 31 -2.60 -12.95 18.87
CA ASP A 31 -3.70 -13.56 19.65
C ASP A 31 -5.02 -13.77 18.85
N ASP A 32 -5.00 -13.55 17.52
CA ASP A 32 -6.15 -13.73 16.59
C ASP A 32 -6.62 -15.22 16.42
N GLU A 33 -6.35 -16.12 17.38
CA GLU A 33 -6.99 -17.43 17.47
C GLU A 33 -8.38 -17.29 18.12
N GLU A 34 -9.38 -16.84 17.35
CA GLU A 34 -10.84 -16.96 17.58
C GLU A 34 -11.33 -17.24 19.04
N ASP A 35 -10.92 -16.46 20.04
CA ASP A 35 -11.56 -16.48 21.36
C ASP A 35 -12.70 -15.46 21.35
N PRO A 36 -13.97 -15.88 21.48
CA PRO A 36 -15.10 -14.95 21.60
C PRO A 36 -15.05 -14.07 22.86
N ASN A 37 -14.07 -14.25 23.76
CA ASN A 37 -13.78 -13.38 24.90
C ASN A 37 -12.50 -12.54 24.72
N ASP A 38 -12.13 -12.16 23.49
CA ASP A 38 -11.01 -11.25 23.18
C ASP A 38 -11.16 -9.88 23.90
N GLU A 39 -10.72 -9.82 25.15
CA GLU A 39 -10.48 -8.59 25.91
C GLU A 39 -9.19 -7.94 25.42
N ARG A 40 -9.24 -7.35 24.23
CA ARG A 40 -8.16 -6.46 23.74
C ARG A 40 -7.77 -5.49 24.84
N ILE A 41 -6.47 -5.42 25.15
CA ILE A 41 -5.90 -4.56 26.21
C ILE A 41 -6.33 -3.09 25.99
N LEU A 42 -6.49 -2.70 24.72
CA LEU A 42 -7.18 -1.49 24.32
C LEU A 42 -8.56 -1.86 23.78
N PRO A 43 -9.65 -1.69 24.57
CA PRO A 43 -11.00 -1.85 24.03
C PRO A 43 -11.16 -0.91 22.84
N GLN A 44 -11.90 -1.36 21.82
CA GLN A 44 -12.16 -0.62 20.58
C GLN A 44 -12.64 0.82 20.86
N GLY A 45 -11.70 1.76 20.85
CA GLY A 45 -11.97 3.18 21.03
C GLY A 45 -12.44 3.59 22.43
N ILE A 46 -12.50 4.90 22.61
CA ILE A 46 -13.05 5.52 23.82
C ILE A 46 -14.59 5.43 23.70
N SER A 47 -15.23 4.58 24.52
CA SER A 47 -16.69 4.58 24.63
C SER A 47 -17.18 5.97 25.08
N MET A 48 -18.11 6.52 24.31
CA MET A 48 -18.75 7.81 24.59
C MET A 48 -19.96 7.68 25.51
N ASP A 49 -20.33 6.47 25.91
CA ASP A 49 -21.49 6.18 26.75
C ASP A 49 -21.37 6.84 28.13
N ARG A 50 -20.12 7.02 28.60
CA ARG A 50 -19.80 7.78 29.82
C ARG A 50 -20.09 9.29 29.71
N TYR A 51 -20.40 9.82 28.53
CA TYR A 51 -20.69 11.24 28.36
C TYR A 51 -22.14 11.52 27.96
N THR A 52 -22.98 10.48 27.92
CA THR A 52 -24.40 10.57 27.53
C THR A 52 -25.36 10.28 28.68
N GLU A 53 -24.94 9.49 29.68
CA GLU A 53 -25.75 9.14 30.85
C GLU A 53 -25.14 9.70 32.15
N PHE A 54 -25.92 10.47 32.91
CA PHE A 54 -25.47 11.16 34.13
C PHE A 54 -26.15 10.67 35.41
N GLY A 55 -26.81 9.50 35.36
CA GLY A 55 -27.59 8.94 36.46
C GLY A 55 -29.10 9.18 36.34
N THR A 56 -29.83 8.84 37.40
CA THR A 56 -31.30 9.01 37.47
C THR A 56 -31.66 10.33 38.17
N ALA A 57 -32.92 10.77 38.09
CA ALA A 57 -33.33 12.06 38.67
C ALA A 57 -33.04 12.21 40.17
N ASP A 58 -32.91 11.09 40.91
CA ASP A 58 -32.64 11.07 42.34
C ASP A 58 -31.14 10.92 42.69
N ASP A 59 -30.27 10.58 41.72
CA ASP A 59 -28.82 10.43 41.91
C ASP A 59 -28.06 10.83 40.64
N VAL A 60 -27.75 12.13 40.54
CA VAL A 60 -27.08 12.74 39.39
C VAL A 60 -25.57 12.85 39.63
N ASN A 61 -24.77 12.29 38.73
CA ASN A 61 -23.32 12.45 38.72
C ASN A 61 -22.92 13.80 38.12
N TYR A 62 -22.97 14.85 38.95
CA TYR A 62 -22.60 16.21 38.56
C TYR A 62 -21.18 16.33 37.96
N PRO A 63 -20.13 15.70 38.52
CA PRO A 63 -18.80 15.72 37.91
C PRO A 63 -18.79 15.27 36.44
N GLN A 64 -19.46 14.15 36.15
CA GLN A 64 -19.56 13.59 34.80
C GLN A 64 -20.32 14.53 33.85
N MET A 65 -21.41 15.14 34.33
CA MET A 65 -22.18 16.14 33.61
C MET A 65 -21.36 17.39 33.27
N TYR A 66 -20.59 17.93 34.23
CA TYR A 66 -19.73 19.08 33.97
C TYR A 66 -18.59 18.76 33.00
N THR A 67 -18.00 17.57 33.08
CA THR A 67 -17.03 17.13 32.05
C THR A 67 -17.67 17.05 30.67
N ALA A 68 -18.85 16.45 30.53
CA ALA A 68 -19.55 16.39 29.25
C ALA A 68 -19.88 17.78 28.68
N LEU A 69 -20.32 18.71 29.54
CA LEU A 69 -20.54 20.11 29.15
C LEU A 69 -19.25 20.79 28.67
N SER A 70 -18.13 20.58 29.38
CA SER A 70 -16.84 21.14 28.99
C SER A 70 -16.37 20.63 27.61
N TYR A 71 -16.56 19.34 27.34
CA TYR A 71 -16.29 18.75 26.02
C TYR A 71 -17.24 19.27 24.95
N SER A 72 -18.50 19.52 25.30
CA SER A 72 -19.49 20.10 24.38
C SER A 72 -19.11 21.52 23.96
N MET A 73 -18.69 22.36 24.90
CA MET A 73 -18.19 23.72 24.61
C MET A 73 -16.91 23.67 23.77
N LEU A 74 -15.99 22.75 24.08
CA LEU A 74 -14.78 22.57 23.28
C LEU A 74 -15.11 22.12 21.85
N ARG A 75 -16.05 21.19 21.70
CA ARG A 75 -16.54 20.69 20.41
C ARG A 75 -17.20 21.79 19.60
N GLU A 76 -18.03 22.63 20.22
CA GLU A 76 -18.64 23.79 19.55
C GLU A 76 -17.56 24.74 19.01
N ARG A 77 -16.60 25.12 19.86
CA ARG A 77 -15.48 25.99 19.45
C ARG A 77 -14.65 25.36 18.35
N SER A 78 -14.35 24.07 18.44
CA SER A 78 -13.61 23.32 17.43
C SER A 78 -14.37 23.28 16.10
N THR A 79 -15.68 23.05 16.14
CA THR A 79 -16.56 23.04 14.96
C THR A 79 -16.62 24.43 14.32
N SER A 80 -16.71 25.49 15.11
CA SER A 80 -16.67 26.88 14.63
C SER A 80 -15.34 27.22 13.96
N LEU A 81 -14.22 26.78 14.54
CA LEU A 81 -12.90 26.93 13.90
C LEU A 81 -12.80 26.11 12.62
N MET A 82 -13.39 24.91 12.59
CA MET A 82 -13.40 24.07 11.39
C MET A 82 -14.21 24.71 10.26
N THR A 83 -15.37 25.31 10.55
CA THR A 83 -16.19 26.01 9.55
C THR A 83 -15.50 27.28 9.05
N GLN A 84 -14.83 28.03 9.92
CA GLN A 84 -14.02 29.19 9.53
C GLN A 84 -12.85 28.80 8.61
N ASN A 85 -12.19 27.67 8.89
CA ASN A 85 -11.05 27.18 8.12
C ASN A 85 -11.42 26.26 6.94
N ALA A 86 -12.72 25.95 6.77
CA ALA A 86 -13.22 25.10 5.70
C ALA A 86 -12.71 25.47 4.29
N PRO A 87 -12.64 26.75 3.87
CA PRO A 87 -12.12 27.08 2.54
C PRO A 87 -10.62 26.75 2.39
N HIS A 88 -9.81 26.96 3.43
CA HIS A 88 -8.39 26.60 3.41
C HIS A 88 -8.20 25.08 3.35
N LEU A 89 -9.01 24.33 4.10
CA LEU A 89 -9.00 22.88 4.09
C LEU A 89 -9.41 22.33 2.71
N GLN A 90 -10.47 22.88 2.12
CA GLN A 90 -10.91 22.51 0.76
C GLN A 90 -9.84 22.83 -0.29
N HIS A 91 -9.15 23.98 -0.16
CA HIS A 91 -8.06 24.31 -1.05
C HIS A 91 -6.90 23.32 -0.93
N ALA A 92 -6.45 23.03 0.29
CA ALA A 92 -5.40 22.04 0.55
C ALA A 92 -5.77 20.65 0.01
N GLN A 93 -7.03 20.22 0.22
CA GLN A 93 -7.55 18.97 -0.32
C GLN A 93 -7.51 18.94 -1.84
N ARG A 94 -7.95 20.01 -2.51
CA ARG A 94 -7.91 20.11 -3.98
C ARG A 94 -6.48 20.06 -4.51
N THR A 95 -5.55 20.78 -3.90
CA THR A 95 -4.14 20.77 -4.27
C THR A 95 -3.53 19.37 -4.10
N HIS A 96 -3.84 18.69 -3.00
CA HIS A 96 -3.40 17.31 -2.78
C HIS A 96 -3.98 16.34 -3.83
N LEU A 97 -5.28 16.44 -4.13
CA LEU A 97 -5.91 15.63 -5.18
C LEU A 97 -5.30 15.88 -6.57
N ALA A 98 -4.96 17.14 -6.88
CA ALA A 98 -4.29 17.49 -8.13
C ALA A 98 -2.89 16.87 -8.21
N SER A 99 -2.10 16.95 -7.13
CA SER A 99 -0.79 16.31 -7.04
C SER A 99 -0.88 14.79 -7.17
N MET A 100 -1.90 14.17 -6.57
CA MET A 100 -2.12 12.73 -6.66
C MET A 100 -2.48 12.28 -8.08
N SER A 101 -3.29 13.08 -8.79
CA SER A 101 -3.59 12.86 -10.20
C SER A 101 -2.36 13.01 -11.09
N GLU A 102 -1.50 14.01 -10.84
CA GLU A 102 -0.24 14.16 -11.56
C GLU A 102 0.68 12.95 -11.36
N LEU A 103 0.80 12.48 -10.12
CA LEU A 103 1.58 11.29 -9.78
C LEU A 103 1.07 10.04 -10.51
N ASP A 104 -0.26 9.84 -10.53
CA ASP A 104 -0.89 8.72 -11.25
C ASP A 104 -0.57 8.78 -12.75
N ASN A 105 -0.68 9.96 -13.37
CA ASN A 105 -0.31 10.15 -14.78
C ASN A 105 1.17 9.82 -15.05
N VAL A 106 2.08 10.16 -14.13
CA VAL A 106 3.50 9.81 -14.24
C VAL A 106 3.68 8.29 -14.21
N TYR A 107 3.05 7.60 -13.26
CA TYR A 107 3.13 6.14 -13.17
C TYR A 107 2.53 5.43 -14.38
N GLN A 108 1.38 5.89 -14.87
CA GLN A 108 0.77 5.34 -16.08
C GLN A 108 1.69 5.49 -17.29
N ARG A 109 2.33 6.66 -17.45
CA ARG A 109 3.30 6.91 -18.53
C ARG A 109 4.53 6.01 -18.41
N GLU A 110 5.07 5.86 -17.21
CA GLU A 110 6.23 5.00 -16.97
C GLU A 110 5.89 3.52 -17.21
N ALA A 111 4.73 3.05 -16.76
CA ALA A 111 4.25 1.69 -17.00
C ALA A 111 4.05 1.42 -18.51
N ALA A 112 3.45 2.36 -19.24
CA ALA A 112 3.31 2.26 -20.69
C ALA A 112 4.68 2.22 -21.39
N GLY A 113 5.63 3.08 -20.97
CA GLY A 113 6.99 3.08 -21.48
C GLY A 113 7.74 1.77 -21.21
N LYS A 114 7.56 1.18 -20.02
CA LYS A 114 8.13 -0.13 -19.68
C LYS A 114 7.54 -1.25 -20.55
N ARG A 115 6.23 -1.24 -20.79
CA ARG A 115 5.57 -2.20 -21.70
C ARG A 115 6.14 -2.14 -23.11
N LEU A 116 6.27 -0.93 -23.67
CA LEU A 116 6.85 -0.75 -25.01
C LEU A 116 8.29 -1.27 -25.10
N ARG A 117 9.13 -1.03 -24.08
CA ARG A 117 10.50 -1.56 -24.03
C ARG A 117 10.53 -3.08 -23.97
N VAL A 118 9.61 -3.70 -23.21
CA VAL A 118 9.49 -5.17 -23.16
C VAL A 118 9.10 -5.72 -24.53
N ASP A 119 8.15 -5.09 -25.22
CA ASP A 119 7.72 -5.50 -26.56
C ASP A 119 8.85 -5.36 -27.58
N GLU A 120 9.64 -4.28 -27.52
CA GLU A 120 10.83 -4.09 -28.36
C GLU A 120 11.87 -5.21 -28.15
N ILE A 121 12.20 -5.50 -26.88
CA ILE A 121 13.13 -6.59 -26.53
C ILE A 121 12.62 -7.95 -27.03
N ASN A 122 11.32 -8.21 -26.88
CA ASN A 122 10.72 -9.46 -27.33
C ASN A 122 10.73 -9.59 -28.87
N ASN A 123 10.45 -8.50 -29.58
CA ASN A 123 10.55 -8.47 -31.05
C ASN A 123 11.99 -8.70 -31.51
N ASP A 124 12.97 -8.09 -30.84
CA ASP A 124 14.38 -8.32 -31.12
C ASP A 124 14.81 -9.76 -30.88
N ARG A 125 14.38 -10.36 -29.75
CA ARG A 125 14.62 -11.77 -29.47
C ARG A 125 14.01 -12.66 -30.54
N LYS A 126 12.76 -12.40 -30.92
CA LYS A 126 12.05 -13.16 -31.96
C LYS A 126 12.76 -13.07 -33.31
N ARG A 127 13.21 -11.87 -33.70
CA ARG A 127 13.99 -11.66 -34.92
C ARG A 127 15.27 -12.50 -34.92
N ARG A 128 16.07 -12.44 -33.85
CA ARG A 128 17.31 -13.24 -33.73
C ARG A 128 17.04 -14.75 -33.75
N GLN A 129 15.94 -15.19 -33.14
CA GLN A 129 15.53 -16.59 -33.17
C GLN A 129 15.18 -17.05 -34.60
N LEU A 130 14.41 -16.25 -35.35
CA LEU A 130 14.08 -16.53 -36.75
C LEU A 130 15.30 -16.50 -37.68
N GLU A 131 16.27 -15.62 -37.42
CA GLU A 131 17.54 -15.57 -38.16
C GLU A 131 18.41 -16.81 -37.88
N PHE A 132 18.38 -17.34 -36.66
CA PHE A 132 19.18 -18.50 -36.25
C PHE A 132 18.53 -19.85 -36.63
N GLU A 133 17.21 -19.92 -36.68
CA GLU A 133 16.44 -21.12 -37.03
C GLU A 133 16.94 -21.86 -38.29
N PRO A 134 17.15 -21.22 -39.45
CA PRO A 134 17.61 -21.92 -40.66
C PRO A 134 19.03 -22.48 -40.50
N VAL A 135 19.91 -21.76 -39.78
CA VAL A 135 21.28 -22.22 -39.53
C VAL A 135 21.27 -23.44 -38.61
N ALA A 136 20.44 -23.40 -37.55
CA ALA A 136 20.27 -24.54 -36.65
C ALA A 136 19.73 -25.77 -37.39
N SER A 137 18.69 -25.61 -38.20
CA SER A 137 18.09 -26.68 -39.00
C SER A 137 19.09 -27.29 -39.99
N TYR A 138 19.90 -26.46 -40.66
CA TYR A 138 20.95 -26.94 -41.56
C TYR A 138 22.03 -27.74 -40.82
N LEU A 139 22.51 -27.24 -39.66
CA LEU A 139 23.51 -27.94 -38.86
C LEU A 139 22.99 -29.27 -38.33
N GLU A 140 21.72 -29.31 -37.92
CA GLU A 140 21.07 -30.53 -37.45
C GLU A 140 20.91 -31.57 -38.57
N GLN A 141 20.46 -31.17 -39.75
CA GLN A 141 20.40 -32.05 -40.93
C GLN A 141 21.78 -32.59 -41.29
N ARG A 142 22.79 -31.72 -41.37
CA ARG A 142 24.17 -32.13 -41.67
C ARG A 142 24.74 -33.09 -40.63
N TRP A 143 24.42 -32.87 -39.35
CA TRP A 143 24.82 -33.76 -38.27
C TRP A 143 24.16 -35.14 -38.40
N GLN A 144 22.85 -35.18 -38.67
CA GLN A 144 22.12 -36.43 -38.92
C GLN A 144 22.67 -37.20 -40.12
N ASP A 145 22.98 -36.51 -41.22
CA ASP A 145 23.57 -37.12 -42.41
C ASP A 145 24.99 -37.64 -42.14
N GLY A 146 25.78 -36.92 -41.35
CA GLY A 146 27.09 -37.38 -40.90
C GLY A 146 27.02 -38.65 -40.04
N ILE A 147 26.03 -38.75 -39.15
CA ILE A 147 25.77 -39.98 -38.38
C ILE A 147 25.40 -41.12 -39.32
N ARG A 148 24.46 -40.89 -40.25
CA ARG A 148 24.02 -41.91 -41.23
C ARG A 148 25.19 -42.44 -42.06
N LEU A 149 26.03 -41.55 -42.58
CA LEU A 149 27.22 -41.92 -43.35
C LEU A 149 28.16 -42.82 -42.53
N MET A 150 28.42 -42.46 -41.26
CA MET A 150 29.29 -43.25 -40.39
C MET A 150 28.68 -44.60 -40.02
N THR A 151 27.37 -44.67 -39.80
CA THR A 151 26.68 -45.95 -39.57
C THR A 151 26.71 -46.83 -40.81
N ASP A 152 26.49 -46.27 -41.99
CA ASP A 152 26.51 -47.01 -43.26
C ASP A 152 27.91 -47.57 -43.56
N LEU A 153 28.96 -46.77 -43.33
CA LEU A 153 30.36 -47.22 -43.40
C LEU A 153 30.67 -48.34 -42.39
N GLY A 154 30.13 -48.22 -41.17
CA GLY A 154 30.26 -49.25 -40.14
C GLY A 154 29.60 -50.57 -40.54
N ILE A 155 28.39 -50.50 -41.13
CA ILE A 155 27.66 -51.67 -41.63
C ILE A 155 28.39 -52.31 -42.80
N GLN A 156 28.87 -51.52 -43.76
CA GLN A 156 29.64 -52.03 -44.91
C GLN A 156 30.90 -52.78 -44.46
N ARG A 157 31.65 -52.22 -43.50
CA ARG A 157 32.83 -52.89 -42.93
C ARG A 157 32.52 -54.13 -42.08
N ALA A 158 31.30 -54.26 -41.58
CA ALA A 158 30.88 -55.45 -40.84
C ALA A 158 30.35 -56.57 -41.75
N GLN A 159 30.12 -56.27 -43.04
CA GLN A 159 29.64 -57.21 -44.06
C GLN A 159 30.77 -57.75 -44.96
N GLU A 160 31.94 -57.12 -44.94
CA GLU A 160 33.22 -57.69 -45.42
C GLU A 160 33.83 -58.65 -44.38
#